data_AF-A0A4R9M4N2-F1
#
_entry.id   AF-A0A4R9M4N2-F1
#
_cell.length_a   1.000
_cell.length_b   1.000
_cell.length_c   1.000
_cell.angle_alpha   90.00
_cell.angle_beta   90.00
_cell.angle_gamma   90.00
#
_symmetry.space_group_name_H-M   'P 1'
#
loop_
_entity.id
_entity.type
_entity.pdbx_description
1 polymer ?
#
loop_
_entity_poly.entity_id
_entity_poly.type
_entity_poly.pdbx_seq_one_letter_code
_entity_poly.pdbx_strand_id
1 'polypeptide(L)'
;MITQETQSKIHEIMILSPLRPFPDDSKKILRVLASLGHSPDSIAEESSVDRSLVGKFIHNRSHSPKVALWFEEHGIYLDRIYPDPRK
;
A
#
# COMPACT_ATOMS: atom_id res chain seq x y z
N MET A 1 20.88 12.74 -19.83
CA MET A 1 19.73 13.19 -19.00
C MET A 1 18.50 12.43 -19.46
N ILE A 2 18.09 11.39 -18.72
CA ILE A 2 16.98 10.52 -19.10
C ILE A 2 15.74 10.95 -18.30
N THR A 3 14.90 11.72 -19.00
CA THR A 3 13.43 11.76 -18.96
C THR A 3 12.75 11.79 -17.58
N GLN A 4 12.49 13.00 -17.09
CA GLN A 4 11.49 13.31 -16.05
C GLN A 4 10.03 13.01 -16.49
N GLU A 5 9.78 12.70 -17.76
CA GLU A 5 8.43 12.51 -18.30
C GLU A 5 7.80 11.15 -17.95
N THR A 6 8.59 10.16 -17.52
CA THR A 6 8.07 8.80 -17.27
C THR A 6 7.38 8.68 -15.90
N GLN A 7 7.74 9.52 -14.92
CA GLN A 7 7.12 9.50 -13.57
C GLN A 7 5.70 10.07 -13.58
N SER A 8 5.46 11.14 -14.35
CA SER A 8 4.16 11.83 -14.36
C SER A 8 3.03 10.95 -14.91
N LYS A 9 3.33 10.13 -15.93
CA LYS A 9 2.33 9.22 -16.52
C LYS A 9 1.88 8.10 -15.59
N ILE A 10 2.74 7.63 -14.68
CA ILE A 10 2.36 6.58 -13.71
C ILE A 10 1.43 7.16 -12.64
N HIS A 11 1.68 8.40 -12.22
CA HIS A 11 0.82 9.11 -11.27
C HIS A 11 -0.59 9.37 -11.85
N GLU A 12 -0.69 9.82 -13.11
CA GLU A 12 -2.00 10.12 -13.70
C GLU A 12 -2.89 8.88 -13.92
N ILE A 13 -2.30 7.70 -14.14
CA ILE A 13 -3.07 6.45 -14.32
C ILE A 13 -3.71 5.98 -13.00
N MET A 14 -3.17 6.35 -11.84
CA MET A 14 -3.74 5.97 -10.54
C MET A 14 -4.89 6.88 -10.07
N ILE A 15 -5.07 8.06 -10.67
CA ILE A 15 -6.04 9.06 -10.19
C ILE A 15 -7.46 8.82 -10.75
N LEU A 16 -7.62 8.02 -11.82
CA LEU A 16 -8.88 7.95 -12.58
C LEU A 16 -9.66 6.63 -12.48
N SER A 17 -9.22 5.65 -11.69
CA SER A 17 -10.01 4.45 -11.45
C SER A 17 -9.65 3.80 -10.12
N PRO A 18 -10.64 3.33 -9.33
CA PRO A 18 -10.33 2.47 -8.20
C PRO A 18 -9.67 1.22 -8.76
N LEU A 19 -8.36 1.06 -8.53
CA LEU A 19 -7.57 -0.10 -8.93
C LEU A 19 -8.10 -1.33 -8.19
N ARG A 20 -9.16 -1.92 -8.75
CA ARG A 20 -9.77 -3.14 -8.23
C ARG A 20 -9.27 -4.35 -9.02
N PRO A 21 -8.79 -5.41 -8.34
CA PRO A 21 -8.29 -5.45 -6.97
C PRO A 21 -6.76 -5.44 -6.91
N PHE A 22 -6.19 -4.77 -5.91
CA PHE A 22 -4.75 -4.69 -5.72
C PHE A 22 -4.22 -6.09 -5.39
N PRO A 23 -3.15 -6.56 -6.04
CA PRO A 23 -2.70 -7.94 -5.90
C PRO A 23 -2.38 -8.28 -4.44
N ASP A 24 -2.86 -9.43 -3.97
CA ASP A 24 -2.57 -9.90 -2.60
C ASP A 24 -1.15 -10.45 -2.40
N ASP A 25 -0.40 -10.57 -3.49
CA ASP A 25 0.98 -11.04 -3.46
C ASP A 25 1.90 -10.00 -2.81
N SER A 26 2.58 -10.40 -1.72
CA SER A 26 3.44 -9.51 -0.93
C SER A 26 4.54 -8.84 -1.76
N LYS A 27 5.10 -9.52 -2.77
CA LYS A 27 6.14 -8.93 -3.63
C LYS A 27 5.55 -7.88 -4.55
N LYS A 28 4.35 -8.11 -5.09
CA LYS A 28 3.64 -7.12 -5.90
C LYS A 28 3.24 -5.90 -5.07
N ILE A 29 2.70 -6.10 -3.86
CA ILE A 29 2.38 -5.01 -2.94
C ILE A 29 3.61 -4.15 -2.67
N LEU A 30 4.73 -4.76 -2.28
CA LEU A 30 5.99 -4.04 -2.03
C LEU A 30 6.48 -3.28 -3.27
N ARG A 31 6.34 -3.86 -4.46
CA ARG A 31 6.74 -3.21 -5.71
C ARG A 31 5.88 -1.98 -6.00
N VAL A 32 4.57 -2.07 -5.83
CA VAL A 32 3.68 -0.92 -6.08
C VAL A 32 3.88 0.14 -5.01
N LEU A 33 4.00 -0.21 -3.74
CA LEU A 33 4.32 0.73 -2.66
C LEU A 33 5.64 1.46 -2.95
N ALA A 34 6.68 0.74 -3.35
CA ALA A 34 7.95 1.35 -3.73
C ALA A 34 7.83 2.28 -4.95
N SER A 35 7.01 1.94 -5.94
CA SER A 35 6.71 2.82 -7.09
C SER A 35 5.95 4.09 -6.69
N LEU A 36 5.15 4.03 -5.62
CA LEU A 36 4.46 5.15 -5.02
C LEU A 36 5.33 5.95 -4.03
N GLY A 37 6.56 5.51 -3.76
CA GLY A 37 7.45 6.14 -2.79
C GLY A 37 7.19 5.75 -1.34
N HIS A 38 6.31 4.78 -1.07
CA HIS A 38 6.03 4.29 0.28
C HIS A 38 6.91 3.08 0.61
N SER A 39 7.73 3.22 1.65
CA SER A 39 8.50 2.12 2.23
C SER A 39 7.76 1.54 3.45
N PRO A 40 8.02 0.28 3.85
CA PRO A 40 7.46 -0.27 5.08
C PRO A 40 7.80 0.56 6.32
N ASP A 41 8.92 1.27 6.30
CA ASP A 41 9.37 2.18 7.35
C ASP A 41 8.52 3.47 7.37
N SER A 42 8.25 4.07 6.20
CA SER A 42 7.34 5.23 6.07
C SER A 42 5.94 4.89 6.56
N ILE A 43 5.39 3.75 6.13
CA ILE A 43 4.05 3.30 6.52
C ILE A 43 3.98 3.08 8.03
N ALA A 44 5.03 2.53 8.63
CA ALA A 44 5.12 2.29 10.07
C ALA A 44 5.11 3.61 10.86
N GLU A 45 5.86 4.61 10.39
CA GLU A 45 5.90 5.95 10.97
C GLU A 45 4.53 6.63 10.88
N GLU A 46 3.94 6.69 9.68
CA GLU A 46 2.65 7.33 9.43
C GLU A 46 1.49 6.64 10.18
N SER A 47 1.52 5.31 10.26
CA SER A 47 0.50 4.52 10.97
C SER A 47 0.76 4.42 12.48
N SER A 48 1.88 4.96 12.99
CA SER A 48 2.32 4.81 14.39
C SER A 48 2.28 3.35 14.88
N VAL A 49 2.92 2.46 14.12
CA VAL A 49 3.06 1.02 14.44
C VAL A 49 4.49 0.56 14.21
N ASP A 50 4.83 -0.61 14.75
CA ASP A 50 6.10 -1.25 14.41
C ASP A 50 6.18 -1.64 12.92
N ARG A 51 7.33 -1.39 12.30
CA ARG A 51 7.68 -1.88 10.96
C ARG A 51 7.44 -3.38 10.79
N SER A 52 7.68 -4.16 11.84
CA SER A 52 7.42 -5.60 11.85
C SER A 52 5.94 -5.93 11.62
N LEU A 53 5.02 -5.12 12.16
CA LEU A 53 3.58 -5.28 11.92
C LEU A 53 3.20 -4.95 10.48
N VAL A 54 3.77 -3.91 9.89
CA VAL A 54 3.59 -3.59 8.45
C VAL A 54 4.05 -4.76 7.58
N GLY A 55 5.23 -5.31 7.87
CA GLY A 55 5.75 -6.48 7.17
C GLY A 55 4.84 -7.70 7.29
N LYS A 56 4.36 -8.01 8.51
CA LYS A 56 3.42 -9.11 8.75
C LYS A 56 2.08 -8.89 8.04
N PHE A 57 1.60 -7.64 7.98
CA PHE A 57 0.39 -7.28 7.27
C PHE A 57 0.54 -7.51 5.77
N ILE A 58 1.58 -6.97 5.14
CA ILE A 58 1.85 -7.16 3.71
C ILE A 58 1.97 -8.64 3.33
N HIS A 59 2.60 -9.45 4.18
CA HIS A 59 2.76 -10.91 3.98
C HIS A 59 1.53 -11.73 4.37
N ASN A 60 0.41 -11.08 4.72
CA ASN A 60 -0.83 -11.73 5.17
C ASN A 60 -0.63 -12.70 6.36
N ARG A 61 0.31 -12.35 7.26
CA ARG A 61 0.62 -13.14 8.48
C ARG A 61 -0.03 -12.58 9.74
N SER A 62 -0.40 -11.30 9.73
CA SER A 62 -1.08 -10.64 10.84
C SER A 62 -1.98 -9.55 10.30
N HIS A 63 -3.20 -9.45 10.81
CA HIS A 63 -4.01 -8.27 10.60
C HIS A 63 -3.50 -7.13 11.50
N SER A 64 -3.62 -5.89 11.01
CA SER A 64 -3.39 -4.68 11.79
C SER A 64 -4.38 -3.62 11.31
N PRO A 65 -5.38 -3.24 12.12
CA PRO A 65 -6.39 -2.26 11.73
C PRO A 65 -5.77 -0.92 11.31
N LYS A 66 -4.72 -0.48 12.01
CA LYS A 66 -4.00 0.77 11.68
C LYS A 66 -3.34 0.73 10.31
N VAL A 67 -2.66 -0.37 9.99
CA VAL A 67 -2.01 -0.53 8.68
C VAL A 67 -3.07 -0.68 7.59
N ALA A 68 -4.13 -1.45 7.83
CA ALA A 68 -5.24 -1.57 6.90
C ALA A 68 -5.93 -0.22 6.61
N LEU A 69 -6.16 0.59 7.66
CA LEU A 69 -6.70 1.94 7.50
C LEU A 69 -5.79 2.83 6.65
N TRP A 70 -4.48 2.80 6.90
CA TRP A 70 -3.51 3.56 6.11
C TRP A 70 -3.59 3.19 4.62
N PHE A 71 -3.66 1.89 4.32
CA PHE A 71 -3.82 1.40 2.94
C PHE A 71 -5.10 1.97 2.30
N GLU A 72 -6.24 1.91 3.00
CA GLU A 72 -7.51 2.45 2.51
C GLU A 72 -7.52 3.97 2.34
N GLU A 73 -6.88 4.72 3.25
CA GLU A 73 -6.73 6.18 3.16
C GLU A 73 -5.88 6.60 1.95
N HIS A 74 -4.94 5.73 1.54
CA HIS A 74 -4.13 5.91 0.34
C HIS A 74 -4.77 5.31 -0.92
N GLY A 75 -6.04 4.87 -0.84
CA GLY A 75 -6.77 4.29 -1.96
C GLY A 75 -6.29 2.90 -2.40
N ILE A 76 -5.53 2.21 -1.55
CA ILE A 76 -4.98 0.88 -1.80
C ILE A 76 -5.88 -0.17 -1.15
N TYR A 77 -6.69 -0.84 -1.97
CA TYR A 77 -7.60 -1.90 -1.50
C TYR A 77 -7.08 -3.28 -1.89
N LEU A 78 -6.53 -4.00 -0.91
CA LEU A 78 -6.00 -5.36 -1.11
C LEU A 78 -7.11 -6.36 -1.44
N ASP A 79 -6.84 -7.29 -2.37
CA ASP A 79 -7.77 -8.37 -2.74
C ASP A 79 -7.88 -9.47 -1.68
N ARG A 80 -8.13 -9.10 -0.41
CA ARG A 80 -8.28 -10.05 0.69
C ARG A 80 -9.40 -9.61 1.62
N ILE A 81 -10.09 -10.58 2.20
CA ILE A 81 -11.10 -10.30 3.24
C ILE A 81 -10.37 -10.10 4.57
N TYR A 82 -10.36 -8.88 5.07
CA TYR A 82 -9.89 -8.54 6.42
C TYR A 82 -10.97 -7.80 7.20
N PRO A 83 -10.93 -7.84 8.55
CA PRO A 83 -11.86 -7.08 9.38
C PRO A 83 -11.83 -5.59 9.02
N ASP A 84 -12.99 -4.95 8.97
CA ASP A 84 -13.10 -3.51 8.74
C ASP A 84 -12.19 -2.76 9.75
N PRO A 85 -11.20 -1.99 9.29
CA PRO A 85 -10.23 -1.35 10.17
C PRO A 85 -10.84 -0.24 11.05
N ARG A 86 -12.10 0.15 10.82
CA ARG A 86 -12.85 1.15 11.58
C ARG A 86 -13.82 0.55 12.61
N LYS A 87 -13.92 -0.78 12.68
CA LYS A 87 -14.72 -1.51 13.68
C LYS A 87 -13.85 -2.01 14.82
#